data_AF-A0A934GMJ6-F1
#
_entry.id   AF-A0A934GMJ6-F1
#
_cell.length_a   1.000
_cell.length_b   1.000
_cell.length_c   1.000
_cell.angle_alpha   90.00
_cell.angle_beta   90.00
_cell.angle_gamma   90.00
#
_symmetry.space_group_name_H-M   'P 1'
#
loop_
_entity.id
_entity.type
_entity.pdbx_description
1 polymer ?
#
loop_
_entity_poly.entity_id
_entity_poly.type
_entity_poly.pdbx_seq_one_letter_code
_entity_poly.pdbx_strand_id
1 'polypeptide(L)'
;MRLRFSIRQRIAFIFTLLVLLLLVISAVALLFTRSAENTVTDVRRGSDSLTQLDDFRIRWLALSGTLNSLLLTREEALIDNQLIPQQTDFENRLAALRTSNVEEIKNHPEETQTLVSLSDELLTHVNEIPSAVQAGEWTRAQSILHTDIEPLQGRFIDAVNELHDLASSDVDQNLSDSTTTQDRFRTFVFAISIGGVIVALIIAALTTLSITQPLANLTAAARAIREGDLSKRAEVTSRDELGDLAQSFNNMTEQLQTSISSLESRVQSRTRDLEAVFAVNSQIGTLLEVDRLLQDVSDLIKERFNLYHAHIFMFDPEEDALILTAGAGHVGRQMVTEGRIIKVNSPRSIVARAARTRKGVVVNDVTEAPEFLPHPSLPNTRSELAAPLIARGRILGVLDVQSSDLNHFSADTLSLMELLASQVAVALSNATLYEVAERTSRRERTIGNITQKIQTAVSIDEILQSTIRELGKALRVPHTAIELRLTENISLSPSDEEYDVAEQGV
;
A
#
# COMPACT_ATOMS: atom_id res chain seq x y z
N MET A 1 -30.04 8.71 -16.90
CA MET A 1 -29.95 7.52 -16.03
C MET A 1 -28.64 6.81 -16.35
N ARG A 2 -27.55 7.06 -15.60
CA ARG A 2 -26.26 6.40 -15.85
C ARG A 2 -26.34 4.96 -15.31
N LEU A 3 -26.39 3.98 -16.20
CA LEU A 3 -26.38 2.55 -15.84
C LEU A 3 -25.16 2.23 -14.97
N ARG A 4 -25.39 1.55 -13.84
CA ARG A 4 -24.34 1.10 -12.91
C ARG A 4 -23.72 -0.18 -13.46
N PHE A 5 -22.69 -0.05 -14.29
CA PHE A 5 -21.88 -1.20 -14.71
C PHE A 5 -20.66 -1.35 -13.82
N SER A 6 -20.51 -2.54 -13.24
CA SER A 6 -19.27 -2.98 -12.57
C SER A 6 -18.09 -3.01 -13.55
N ILE A 7 -16.87 -2.96 -13.03
CA ILE A 7 -15.65 -3.15 -13.84
C ILE A 7 -15.73 -4.47 -14.61
N ARG A 8 -16.18 -5.55 -13.94
CA ARG A 8 -16.35 -6.87 -14.55
C ARG A 8 -17.30 -6.84 -15.74
N GLN A 9 -18.43 -6.15 -15.62
CA GLN A 9 -19.40 -6.03 -16.73
C GLN A 9 -18.84 -5.21 -17.89
N ARG A 10 -18.06 -4.16 -17.64
CA ARG A 10 -17.40 -3.38 -18.71
C ARG A 10 -16.38 -4.21 -19.47
N ILE A 11 -15.52 -4.93 -18.75
CA ILE A 11 -14.53 -5.82 -19.36
C ILE A 11 -15.23 -6.93 -20.16
N ALA A 12 -16.26 -7.58 -19.58
CA ALA A 12 -17.04 -8.60 -20.28
C ALA A 12 -17.71 -8.07 -21.55
N PHE A 13 -18.25 -6.85 -21.51
CA PHE A 13 -18.83 -6.19 -22.67
C PHE A 13 -17.79 -5.96 -23.78
N ILE A 14 -16.60 -5.45 -23.42
CA ILE A 14 -15.49 -5.25 -24.36
C ILE A 14 -15.07 -6.58 -25.01
N PHE A 15 -14.87 -7.64 -24.22
CA PHE A 15 -14.52 -8.96 -24.75
C PHE A 15 -15.61 -9.53 -25.65
N THR A 16 -16.88 -9.38 -25.27
CA THR A 16 -18.02 -9.84 -26.09
C THR A 16 -18.04 -9.13 -27.44
N LEU A 17 -17.80 -7.81 -27.45
CA LEU A 17 -17.72 -7.02 -28.69
C LEU A 17 -16.56 -7.48 -29.58
N LEU A 18 -15.41 -7.80 -28.99
CA LEU A 18 -14.22 -8.26 -29.70
C LEU A 18 -14.43 -9.66 -30.30
N VAL A 19 -15.06 -10.57 -29.56
CA VAL A 19 -15.44 -11.91 -30.06
C VAL A 19 -16.47 -11.79 -31.18
N LEU A 20 -17.48 -10.93 -31.04
CA LEU A 20 -18.45 -10.68 -32.09
C LEU A 20 -17.78 -10.16 -33.37
N LEU A 21 -16.84 -9.22 -33.24
CA LEU A 21 -16.07 -8.70 -34.37
C LEU A 21 -15.27 -9.80 -35.07
N LEU A 22 -14.61 -10.68 -34.31
CA LEU A 22 -13.87 -11.82 -34.87
C LEU A 22 -14.80 -12.82 -35.58
N LEU A 23 -15.98 -13.09 -35.03
CA LEU A 23 -16.98 -13.95 -35.67
C LEU A 23 -17.48 -13.36 -36.99
N VAL A 24 -17.74 -12.05 -37.04
CA VAL A 24 -18.13 -11.36 -38.27
C VAL A 24 -17.01 -11.44 -39.31
N ILE A 25 -15.76 -11.15 -38.94
CA ILE A 25 -14.62 -11.27 -39.84
C ILE A 25 -14.47 -12.70 -40.38
N SER A 26 -14.59 -13.71 -39.50
CA SER A 26 -14.50 -15.11 -39.90
C SER A 26 -15.64 -15.53 -40.83
N ALA A 27 -16.87 -15.09 -40.57
CA ALA A 27 -18.02 -15.38 -41.42
C ALA A 27 -17.82 -14.79 -42.83
N VAL A 28 -17.33 -13.56 -42.91
CA VAL A 28 -17.04 -12.88 -44.18
C VAL A 28 -15.91 -13.59 -44.94
N ALA A 29 -14.86 -14.03 -44.24
CA ALA A 29 -13.79 -14.83 -44.85
C ALA A 29 -14.30 -16.16 -45.44
N LEU A 30 -15.20 -16.85 -44.75
CA LEU A 30 -15.81 -18.09 -45.27
C LEU A 30 -16.69 -17.83 -46.51
N LEU A 31 -17.44 -16.73 -46.52
CA LEU A 31 -18.22 -16.32 -47.70
C LEU A 31 -17.32 -16.00 -48.89
N PHE A 32 -16.15 -15.40 -48.66
CA PHE A 32 -15.14 -15.17 -49.71
C PHE A 32 -14.68 -16.47 -50.34
N THR A 33 -14.23 -17.41 -49.51
CA THR A 33 -13.66 -18.68 -49.97
C THR A 33 -14.68 -19.42 -50.83
N ARG A 34 -15.95 -19.48 -50.40
CA ARG A 34 -17.03 -20.10 -51.19
C ARG A 34 -17.29 -19.38 -52.51
N SER A 35 -17.31 -18.05 -52.50
CA SER A 35 -17.51 -17.28 -53.73
C SER A 35 -16.37 -17.51 -54.74
N ALA A 36 -15.13 -17.52 -54.25
CA ALA A 36 -13.95 -17.81 -55.08
C ALA A 36 -13.95 -19.25 -55.65
N GLU A 37 -14.33 -20.24 -54.83
CA GLU A 37 -14.48 -21.63 -55.28
C GLU A 37 -15.53 -21.77 -56.38
N ASN A 38 -16.68 -21.08 -56.25
CA ASN A 38 -17.73 -21.10 -57.27
C ASN A 38 -17.24 -20.49 -58.59
N THR A 39 -16.62 -19.30 -58.55
CA THR A 39 -16.05 -18.66 -59.75
C THR A 39 -15.07 -19.56 -60.49
N VAL A 40 -14.14 -20.21 -59.78
CA VAL A 40 -13.17 -21.13 -60.40
C VAL A 40 -13.87 -22.31 -61.06
N THR A 41 -14.92 -22.82 -60.42
CA THR A 41 -15.69 -23.96 -60.92
C THR A 41 -16.51 -23.59 -62.15
N ASP A 42 -17.08 -22.38 -62.20
CA ASP A 42 -17.87 -21.88 -63.34
C ASP A 42 -16.96 -21.61 -64.55
N VAL A 43 -15.84 -20.93 -64.36
CA VAL A 43 -14.87 -20.68 -65.45
C VAL A 43 -14.31 -21.99 -66.01
N ARG A 44 -14.03 -22.98 -65.15
CA ARG A 44 -13.56 -24.29 -65.58
C ARG A 44 -14.63 -25.03 -66.40
N ARG A 45 -15.88 -25.03 -65.95
CA ARG A 45 -17.00 -25.66 -66.67
C ARG A 45 -17.22 -25.03 -68.04
N GLY A 46 -17.22 -23.70 -68.12
CA GLY A 46 -17.31 -22.97 -69.37
C GLY A 46 -16.18 -23.32 -70.35
N SER A 47 -14.92 -23.35 -69.87
CA SER A 47 -13.78 -23.79 -70.68
C SER A 47 -13.92 -25.23 -71.18
N ASP A 48 -14.43 -26.13 -70.34
CA ASP A 48 -14.67 -27.51 -70.72
C ASP A 48 -15.76 -27.59 -71.81
N SER A 49 -16.84 -26.80 -71.73
CA SER A 49 -17.92 -26.71 -72.75
C SER A 49 -17.39 -26.30 -74.13
N LEU A 50 -16.60 -25.22 -74.19
CA LEU A 50 -16.01 -24.75 -75.44
C LEU A 50 -15.13 -25.83 -76.08
N THR A 51 -14.32 -26.50 -75.25
CA THR A 51 -13.49 -27.63 -75.69
C THR A 51 -14.35 -28.79 -76.22
N GLN A 52 -15.53 -29.04 -75.64
CA GLN A 52 -16.43 -30.09 -76.12
C GLN A 52 -17.01 -29.79 -77.50
N LEU A 53 -17.42 -28.54 -77.74
CA LEU A 53 -17.96 -28.09 -79.03
C LEU A 53 -16.87 -28.08 -80.11
N ASP A 54 -15.66 -27.63 -79.78
CA ASP A 54 -14.50 -27.69 -80.68
C ASP A 54 -14.15 -29.14 -81.06
N ASP A 55 -14.08 -30.04 -80.09
CA ASP A 55 -13.80 -31.46 -80.32
C ASP A 55 -14.89 -32.10 -81.20
N PHE A 56 -16.15 -31.74 -81.00
CA PHE A 56 -17.26 -32.21 -81.84
C PHE A 56 -17.13 -31.74 -83.29
N ARG A 57 -16.80 -30.46 -83.51
CA ARG A 57 -16.52 -29.90 -84.83
C ARG A 57 -15.34 -30.60 -85.52
N ILE A 58 -14.25 -30.82 -84.79
CA ILE A 58 -13.04 -31.47 -85.32
C ILE A 58 -13.34 -32.90 -85.78
N ARG A 59 -14.12 -33.67 -85.01
CA ARG A 59 -14.50 -35.04 -85.37
C ARG A 59 -15.37 -35.08 -86.63
N TRP A 60 -16.32 -34.14 -86.78
CA TRP A 60 -17.09 -34.03 -88.02
C TRP A 60 -16.20 -33.69 -89.23
N LEU A 61 -15.26 -32.75 -89.09
CA LEU A 61 -14.34 -32.38 -90.17
C LEU A 61 -13.44 -33.55 -90.58
N ALA A 62 -12.98 -34.37 -89.62
CA ALA A 62 -12.24 -35.59 -89.90
C ALA A 62 -13.10 -36.60 -90.68
N LEU A 63 -14.34 -36.84 -90.23
CA LEU A 63 -15.28 -37.75 -90.87
C LEU A 63 -15.61 -37.33 -92.31
N SER A 64 -15.96 -36.05 -92.52
CA SER A 64 -16.23 -35.48 -93.84
C SER A 64 -14.99 -35.51 -94.75
N GLY A 65 -13.79 -35.30 -94.19
CA GLY A 65 -12.54 -35.44 -94.92
C GLY A 65 -12.28 -36.87 -95.40
N THR A 66 -12.57 -37.87 -94.57
CA THR A 66 -12.45 -39.29 -94.95
C THR A 66 -13.51 -39.72 -95.95
N LEU A 67 -14.75 -39.22 -95.85
CA LEU A 67 -15.80 -39.44 -96.86
C LEU A 67 -15.41 -38.90 -98.23
N ASN A 68 -14.93 -37.66 -98.29
CA ASN A 68 -14.39 -37.07 -99.51
C ASN A 68 -13.22 -37.89 -100.07
N SER A 69 -12.28 -38.29 -99.20
CA SER A 69 -11.13 -39.11 -99.60
C SER A 69 -11.57 -40.45 -100.18
N LEU A 70 -12.50 -41.15 -99.52
CA LEU A 70 -13.07 -42.42 -99.98
C LEU A 70 -13.68 -42.31 -101.38
N LEU A 71 -14.47 -41.26 -101.65
CA LEU A 71 -15.15 -41.08 -102.93
C LEU A 71 -14.20 -40.64 -104.05
N LEU A 72 -13.13 -39.91 -103.72
CA LEU A 72 -12.10 -39.49 -104.68
C LEU A 72 -11.11 -40.61 -105.03
N THR A 73 -10.61 -41.35 -104.03
CA THR A 73 -9.61 -42.41 -104.23
C THR A 73 -10.22 -43.76 -104.57
N ARG A 74 -11.49 -43.97 -104.23
CA ARG A 74 -12.21 -45.26 -104.32
C ARG A 74 -11.53 -46.39 -103.55
N GLU A 75 -10.81 -46.05 -102.50
CA GLU A 75 -10.12 -47.02 -101.65
C GLU A 75 -11.07 -47.56 -100.56
N GLU A 76 -11.69 -48.72 -100.82
CA GLU A 76 -12.64 -49.35 -99.89
C GLU A 76 -12.04 -49.66 -98.51
N ALA A 77 -10.71 -49.87 -98.43
CA ALA A 77 -10.01 -50.09 -97.16
C ALA A 77 -10.16 -48.90 -96.18
N LEU A 78 -10.49 -47.70 -96.67
CA LEU A 78 -10.76 -46.53 -95.83
C LEU A 78 -12.06 -46.67 -95.01
N ILE A 79 -13.00 -47.51 -95.46
CA ILE A 79 -14.28 -47.73 -94.77
C ILE A 79 -14.01 -48.33 -93.38
N ASP A 80 -13.34 -49.47 -93.33
CA ASP A 80 -13.08 -50.18 -92.08
C ASP A 80 -11.97 -49.53 -91.24
N ASN A 81 -10.94 -48.98 -91.90
CA ASN A 81 -9.77 -48.45 -91.19
C ASN A 81 -9.97 -47.05 -90.61
N GLN A 82 -10.85 -46.23 -91.19
CA GLN A 82 -10.99 -44.82 -90.79
C GLN A 82 -12.45 -44.39 -90.66
N LEU A 83 -13.30 -44.65 -91.66
CA LEU A 83 -14.65 -44.12 -91.71
C LEU A 83 -15.52 -44.63 -90.55
N ILE A 84 -15.62 -45.96 -90.36
CA ILE A 84 -16.42 -46.56 -89.28
C ILE A 84 -15.90 -46.14 -87.89
N PRO A 85 -14.59 -46.18 -87.59
CA PRO A 85 -14.06 -45.67 -86.32
C PRO A 85 -14.40 -44.19 -86.07
N GLN A 86 -14.21 -43.32 -87.07
CA GLN A 86 -14.51 -41.88 -86.93
C GLN A 86 -16.01 -41.61 -86.78
N GLN A 87 -16.85 -42.37 -87.47
CA GLN A 87 -18.30 -42.28 -87.34
C GLN A 87 -18.74 -42.68 -85.93
N THR A 88 -18.24 -43.80 -85.42
CA THR A 88 -18.54 -44.27 -84.05
C THR A 88 -18.12 -43.24 -83.00
N ASP A 89 -16.96 -42.63 -83.21
CA ASP A 89 -16.42 -41.60 -82.34
C ASP A 89 -17.24 -40.29 -82.37
N PHE A 90 -17.72 -39.88 -83.56
CA PHE A 90 -18.66 -38.78 -83.71
C PHE A 90 -20.02 -39.08 -83.03
N GLU A 91 -20.57 -40.29 -83.22
CA GLU A 91 -21.82 -40.74 -82.57
C GLU A 91 -21.70 -40.73 -81.04
N ASN A 92 -20.57 -41.19 -80.49
CA ASN A 92 -20.30 -41.14 -79.06
C ASN A 92 -20.26 -39.70 -78.54
N ARG A 93 -19.68 -38.77 -79.30
CA ARG A 93 -19.63 -37.36 -78.91
C ARG A 93 -20.99 -36.68 -79.01
N LEU A 94 -21.78 -37.02 -80.03
CA LEU A 94 -23.17 -36.60 -80.14
C LEU A 94 -24.01 -37.11 -78.96
N ALA A 95 -23.82 -38.36 -78.54
CA ALA A 95 -24.48 -38.91 -77.35
C ALA A 95 -24.04 -38.19 -76.06
N ALA A 96 -22.77 -37.80 -75.95
CA ALA A 96 -22.26 -37.00 -74.85
C ALA A 96 -22.87 -35.59 -74.83
N LEU A 97 -23.09 -34.96 -75.98
CA LEU A 97 -23.79 -33.67 -76.08
C LEU A 97 -25.26 -33.77 -75.63
N ARG A 98 -25.99 -34.82 -76.05
CA ARG A 98 -27.38 -35.06 -75.62
C ARG A 98 -27.55 -35.21 -74.11
N THR A 99 -26.56 -35.81 -73.47
CA THR A 99 -26.56 -36.09 -72.03
C THR A 99 -25.70 -35.09 -71.26
N SER A 100 -25.21 -34.05 -71.93
CA SER A 100 -24.33 -33.05 -71.33
C SER A 100 -25.06 -32.36 -70.19
N ASN A 101 -24.45 -32.44 -69.01
CA ASN A 101 -24.93 -31.76 -67.82
C ASN A 101 -24.27 -30.39 -67.64
N VAL A 102 -23.55 -29.91 -68.66
CA VAL A 102 -22.79 -28.68 -68.56
C VAL A 102 -23.71 -27.47 -68.79
N GLU A 103 -23.65 -26.51 -67.86
CA GLU A 103 -24.62 -25.42 -67.73
C GLU A 103 -24.61 -24.50 -68.96
N GLU A 104 -23.43 -24.20 -69.52
CA GLU A 104 -23.26 -23.32 -70.67
C GLU A 104 -23.87 -23.91 -71.96
N ILE A 105 -24.02 -25.24 -72.06
CA ILE A 105 -24.75 -25.88 -73.16
C ILE A 105 -26.26 -25.94 -72.83
N LYS A 106 -26.60 -26.14 -71.54
CA LYS A 106 -28.00 -26.17 -71.07
C LYS A 106 -28.72 -24.83 -71.17
N ASN A 107 -28.00 -23.72 -71.07
CA ASN A 107 -28.56 -22.38 -71.21
C ASN A 107 -29.11 -22.12 -72.63
N HIS A 108 -28.71 -22.93 -73.61
CA HIS A 108 -29.08 -22.83 -75.02
C HIS A 108 -29.75 -24.13 -75.51
N PRO A 109 -30.95 -24.47 -75.00
CA PRO A 109 -31.60 -25.74 -75.30
C PRO A 109 -32.11 -25.83 -76.74
N GLU A 110 -32.48 -24.71 -77.37
CA GLU A 110 -33.00 -24.68 -78.73
C GLU A 110 -31.88 -24.92 -79.76
N GLU A 111 -30.73 -24.28 -79.55
CA GLU A 111 -29.53 -24.38 -80.37
C GLU A 111 -28.90 -25.77 -80.22
N THR A 112 -28.84 -26.28 -78.98
CA THR A 112 -28.40 -27.66 -78.72
C THR A 112 -29.30 -28.68 -79.41
N GLN A 113 -30.62 -28.52 -79.34
CA GLN A 113 -31.57 -29.42 -80.00
C GLN A 113 -31.44 -29.34 -81.53
N THR A 114 -31.23 -28.14 -82.07
CA THR A 114 -31.00 -27.91 -83.50
C THR A 114 -29.74 -28.64 -83.97
N LEU A 115 -28.63 -28.47 -83.23
CA LEU A 115 -27.38 -29.17 -83.51
C LEU A 115 -27.54 -30.69 -83.48
N VAL A 116 -28.21 -31.23 -82.47
CA VAL A 116 -28.47 -32.67 -82.36
C VAL A 116 -29.29 -33.17 -83.54
N SER A 117 -30.36 -32.45 -83.91
CA SER A 117 -31.22 -32.85 -85.03
C SER A 117 -30.49 -32.88 -86.37
N LEU A 118 -29.65 -31.88 -86.65
CA LEU A 118 -28.82 -31.83 -87.86
C LEU A 118 -27.76 -32.94 -87.86
N SER A 119 -27.20 -33.26 -86.69
CA SER A 119 -26.22 -34.33 -86.55
C SER A 119 -26.84 -35.71 -86.85
N ASP A 120 -28.08 -35.94 -86.43
CA ASP A 120 -28.83 -37.16 -86.72
C ASP A 120 -29.18 -37.29 -88.21
N GLU A 121 -29.60 -36.19 -88.83
CA GLU A 121 -29.89 -36.14 -90.26
C GLU A 121 -28.63 -36.42 -91.09
N LEU A 122 -27.50 -35.81 -90.72
CA LEU A 122 -26.19 -36.08 -91.31
C LEU A 122 -25.78 -37.54 -91.18
N LEU A 123 -25.87 -38.11 -89.98
CA LEU A 123 -25.52 -39.51 -89.73
C LEU A 123 -26.39 -40.48 -90.53
N THR A 124 -27.65 -40.15 -90.78
CA THR A 124 -28.54 -40.96 -91.62
C THR A 124 -27.96 -41.11 -93.02
N HIS A 125 -27.54 -40.01 -93.65
CA HIS A 125 -26.94 -40.03 -94.99
C HIS A 125 -25.51 -40.59 -95.00
N VAL A 126 -24.71 -40.35 -93.97
CA VAL A 126 -23.37 -40.93 -93.84
C VAL A 126 -23.44 -42.47 -93.79
N ASN A 127 -24.43 -43.03 -93.10
CA ASN A 127 -24.65 -44.48 -93.01
C ASN A 127 -24.99 -45.14 -94.35
N GLU A 128 -25.53 -44.40 -95.31
CA GLU A 128 -25.87 -44.94 -96.64
C GLU A 128 -24.63 -45.10 -97.54
N ILE A 129 -23.57 -44.32 -97.30
CA ILE A 129 -22.38 -44.28 -98.16
C ILE A 129 -21.62 -45.62 -98.16
N PRO A 130 -21.26 -46.24 -97.02
CA PRO A 130 -20.58 -47.54 -97.01
C PRO A 130 -21.38 -48.62 -97.76
N SER A 131 -22.70 -48.65 -97.57
CA SER A 131 -23.59 -49.62 -98.22
C SER A 131 -23.65 -49.43 -99.74
N ALA A 132 -23.72 -48.17 -100.20
CA ALA A 132 -23.70 -47.84 -101.63
C ALA A 132 -22.34 -48.16 -102.28
N VAL A 133 -21.23 -47.90 -101.57
CA VAL A 133 -19.87 -48.21 -102.04
C VAL A 133 -19.68 -49.73 -102.16
N GLN A 134 -20.07 -50.51 -101.15
CA GLN A 134 -19.98 -51.98 -101.17
C GLN A 134 -20.85 -52.63 -102.25
N ALA A 135 -21.97 -52.00 -102.62
CA ALA A 135 -22.82 -52.40 -103.74
C ALA A 135 -22.25 -52.00 -105.12
N GLY A 136 -21.13 -51.28 -105.17
CA GLY A 136 -20.52 -50.74 -106.39
C GLY A 136 -21.22 -49.50 -106.96
N GLU A 137 -22.17 -48.90 -106.24
CA GLU A 137 -22.99 -47.77 -106.66
C GLU A 137 -22.28 -46.41 -106.41
N TRP A 138 -21.08 -46.23 -106.94
CA TRP A 138 -20.25 -45.03 -106.70
C TRP A 138 -20.92 -43.70 -107.07
N THR A 139 -21.68 -43.66 -108.16
CA THR A 139 -22.42 -42.46 -108.58
C THR A 139 -23.50 -42.08 -107.57
N ARG A 140 -24.13 -43.08 -106.93
CA ARG A 140 -25.12 -42.86 -105.88
C ARG A 140 -24.45 -42.34 -104.62
N ALA A 141 -23.33 -42.94 -104.19
CA ALA A 141 -22.57 -42.47 -103.05
C ALA A 141 -22.06 -41.03 -103.22
N GLN A 142 -21.64 -40.67 -104.44
CA GLN A 142 -21.26 -39.29 -104.78
C GLN A 142 -22.47 -38.33 -104.80
N SER A 143 -23.63 -38.80 -105.25
CA SER A 143 -24.88 -38.02 -105.20
C SER A 143 -25.30 -37.73 -103.76
N ILE A 144 -25.21 -38.72 -102.86
CA ILE A 144 -25.54 -38.57 -101.42
C ILE A 144 -24.63 -37.52 -100.79
N LEU A 145 -23.32 -37.58 -101.07
CA LEU A 145 -22.39 -36.59 -100.54
C LEU A 145 -22.75 -35.16 -100.98
N HIS A 146 -22.96 -34.94 -102.28
CA HIS A 146 -23.14 -33.58 -102.82
C HIS A 146 -24.57 -33.03 -102.66
N THR A 147 -25.58 -33.90 -102.71
CA THR A 147 -26.99 -33.48 -102.68
C THR A 147 -27.54 -33.45 -101.26
N ASP A 148 -27.15 -34.42 -100.42
CA ASP A 148 -27.73 -34.60 -99.10
C ASP A 148 -26.78 -34.12 -97.99
N ILE A 149 -25.50 -34.55 -98.01
CA ILE A 149 -24.55 -34.26 -96.92
C ILE A 149 -24.00 -32.83 -96.99
N GLU A 150 -23.53 -32.35 -98.16
CA GLU A 150 -22.91 -31.02 -98.29
C GLU A 150 -23.82 -29.85 -97.82
N PRO A 151 -25.11 -29.79 -98.22
CA PRO A 151 -26.01 -28.72 -97.74
C PRO A 151 -26.28 -28.81 -96.24
N LEU A 152 -26.40 -30.02 -95.69
CA LEU A 152 -26.58 -30.25 -94.25
C LEU A 152 -25.32 -29.93 -93.45
N GLN A 153 -24.13 -30.19 -94.01
CA GLN A 153 -22.84 -29.88 -93.41
C GLN A 153 -22.70 -28.37 -93.16
N GLY A 154 -23.10 -27.52 -94.10
CA GLY A 154 -23.08 -26.06 -93.90
C GLY A 154 -23.92 -25.64 -92.70
N ARG A 155 -25.18 -26.10 -92.65
CA ARG A 155 -26.11 -25.82 -91.54
C ARG A 155 -25.60 -26.38 -90.20
N PHE A 156 -24.97 -27.55 -90.21
CA PHE A 156 -24.37 -28.15 -89.02
C PHE A 156 -23.21 -27.31 -88.49
N ILE A 157 -22.28 -26.89 -89.36
CA ILE A 157 -21.15 -26.04 -88.94
C ILE A 157 -21.65 -24.71 -88.40
N ASP A 158 -22.66 -24.10 -89.02
CA ASP A 158 -23.27 -22.87 -88.54
C ASP A 158 -23.91 -23.08 -87.15
N ALA A 159 -24.64 -24.17 -86.94
CA ALA A 159 -25.23 -24.51 -85.63
C ALA A 159 -24.18 -24.77 -84.54
N VAL A 160 -23.04 -25.41 -84.88
CA VAL A 160 -21.93 -25.58 -83.94
C VAL A 160 -21.29 -24.23 -83.58
N ASN A 161 -21.05 -23.37 -84.58
CA ASN A 161 -20.46 -22.06 -84.36
C ASN A 161 -21.39 -21.15 -83.54
N GLU A 162 -22.69 -21.16 -83.82
CA GLU A 162 -23.69 -20.39 -83.07
C GLU A 162 -23.71 -20.82 -81.60
N LEU A 163 -23.78 -22.14 -81.33
CA LEU A 163 -23.76 -22.65 -79.97
C LEU A 163 -22.41 -22.39 -79.26
N HIS A 164 -21.30 -22.43 -80.00
CA HIS A 164 -19.98 -22.10 -79.47
C HIS A 164 -19.87 -20.62 -79.10
N ASP A 165 -20.35 -19.71 -79.94
CA ASP A 165 -20.31 -18.26 -79.69
C ASP A 165 -21.20 -17.88 -78.50
N LEU A 166 -22.37 -18.51 -78.39
CA LEU A 166 -23.26 -18.37 -77.23
C LEU A 166 -22.60 -18.88 -75.94
N ALA A 167 -22.05 -20.10 -75.96
CA ALA A 167 -21.32 -20.65 -74.82
C ALA A 167 -20.11 -19.76 -74.44
N SER A 168 -19.40 -19.20 -75.42
CA SER A 168 -18.27 -18.29 -75.18
C SER A 168 -18.74 -16.98 -74.54
N SER A 169 -19.87 -16.44 -74.99
CA SER A 169 -20.49 -15.26 -74.39
C SER A 169 -20.90 -15.51 -72.93
N ASP A 170 -21.44 -16.70 -72.63
CA ASP A 170 -21.78 -17.11 -71.26
C ASP A 170 -20.53 -17.17 -70.37
N VAL A 171 -19.42 -17.72 -70.88
CA VAL A 171 -18.14 -17.74 -70.15
C VAL A 171 -17.63 -16.33 -69.87
N ASP A 172 -17.64 -15.45 -70.88
CA ASP A 172 -17.21 -14.05 -70.74
C ASP A 172 -18.08 -13.27 -69.74
N GLN A 173 -19.40 -13.50 -69.77
CA GLN A 173 -20.33 -12.89 -68.82
C GLN A 173 -20.07 -13.40 -67.40
N ASN A 174 -19.93 -14.72 -67.20
CA ASN A 174 -19.63 -15.31 -65.90
C ASN A 174 -18.28 -14.81 -65.33
N LEU A 175 -17.28 -14.60 -66.20
CA LEU A 175 -16.00 -14.02 -65.81
C LEU A 175 -16.15 -12.55 -65.39
N SER A 176 -16.88 -11.75 -66.17
CA SER A 176 -17.16 -10.34 -65.85
C SER A 176 -17.94 -10.19 -64.53
N ASP A 177 -19.01 -10.97 -64.34
CA ASP A 177 -19.81 -10.97 -63.11
C ASP A 177 -18.99 -11.42 -61.89
N SER A 178 -18.07 -12.36 -62.09
CA SER A 178 -17.13 -12.79 -61.06
C SER A 178 -16.13 -11.69 -60.67
N THR A 179 -15.57 -10.94 -61.63
CA THR A 179 -14.67 -9.81 -61.33
C THR A 179 -15.40 -8.70 -60.56
N THR A 180 -16.62 -8.36 -60.98
CA THR A 180 -17.45 -7.37 -60.29
C THR A 180 -17.79 -7.81 -58.87
N THR A 181 -18.10 -9.09 -58.68
CA THR A 181 -18.36 -9.68 -57.36
C THR A 181 -17.12 -9.65 -56.47
N GLN A 182 -15.94 -9.94 -57.01
CA GLN A 182 -14.67 -9.81 -56.28
C GLN A 182 -14.38 -8.38 -55.86
N ASP A 183 -14.65 -7.38 -56.71
CA ASP A 183 -14.43 -5.98 -56.38
C ASP A 183 -15.38 -5.48 -55.29
N ARG A 184 -16.67 -5.79 -55.40
CA ARG A 184 -17.65 -5.51 -54.32
C ARG A 184 -17.22 -6.14 -53.01
N PHE A 185 -16.73 -7.37 -53.05
CA PHE A 185 -16.23 -8.07 -51.87
C PHE A 185 -14.99 -7.38 -51.27
N ARG A 186 -14.01 -6.97 -52.10
CA ARG A 186 -12.84 -6.21 -51.64
C ARG A 186 -13.24 -4.91 -50.96
N THR A 187 -14.17 -4.16 -51.54
CA THR A 187 -14.71 -2.94 -50.91
C THR A 187 -15.36 -3.24 -49.56
N PHE A 188 -16.12 -4.33 -49.46
CA PHE A 188 -16.76 -4.73 -48.21
C PHE A 188 -15.75 -5.13 -47.12
N VAL A 189 -14.73 -5.92 -47.46
CA VAL A 189 -13.63 -6.27 -46.54
C VAL A 189 -12.89 -5.02 -46.06
N PHE A 190 -12.62 -4.08 -46.96
CA PHE A 190 -11.97 -2.82 -46.61
C PHE A 190 -12.84 -2.00 -45.64
N ALA A 191 -14.15 -1.90 -45.89
CA ALA A 191 -15.10 -1.23 -45.01
C ALA A 191 -15.18 -1.88 -43.62
N ILE A 192 -15.24 -3.23 -43.54
CA ILE A 192 -15.21 -3.96 -42.27
C ILE A 192 -13.89 -3.74 -41.54
N SER A 193 -12.76 -3.72 -42.26
CA SER A 193 -11.44 -3.49 -41.66
C SER A 193 -11.35 -2.11 -41.02
N ILE A 194 -11.83 -1.07 -41.72
CA ILE A 194 -11.94 0.29 -41.17
C ILE A 194 -12.88 0.30 -39.96
N GLY A 195 -14.05 -0.33 -40.06
CA GLY A 195 -14.99 -0.45 -38.95
C GLY A 195 -14.38 -1.13 -37.73
N GLY A 196 -13.60 -2.20 -37.94
CA GLY A 196 -12.86 -2.90 -36.89
C GLY A 196 -11.82 -2.02 -36.20
N VAL A 197 -11.07 -1.21 -36.95
CA VAL A 197 -10.13 -0.23 -36.38
C VAL A 197 -10.85 0.82 -35.55
N ILE A 198 -11.97 1.35 -36.05
CA ILE A 198 -12.79 2.33 -35.32
C ILE A 198 -13.32 1.72 -34.01
N VAL A 199 -13.85 0.49 -34.06
CA VAL A 199 -14.32 -0.24 -32.87
C VAL A 199 -13.17 -0.44 -31.88
N ALA A 200 -11.97 -0.82 -32.34
CA ALA A 200 -10.80 -0.97 -31.49
C ALA A 200 -10.39 0.34 -30.80
N LEU A 201 -10.42 1.47 -31.53
CA LEU A 201 -10.15 2.80 -30.97
C LEU A 201 -11.20 3.21 -29.93
N ILE A 202 -12.49 2.91 -30.18
CA ILE A 202 -13.58 3.17 -29.23
C ILE A 202 -13.37 2.33 -27.97
N ILE A 203 -13.06 1.04 -28.09
CA ILE A 203 -12.74 0.15 -26.95
C ILE A 203 -11.56 0.71 -26.16
N ALA A 204 -10.49 1.15 -26.84
CA ALA A 204 -9.31 1.71 -26.20
C ALA A 204 -9.63 2.99 -25.43
N ALA A 205 -10.42 3.90 -26.02
CA ALA A 205 -10.87 5.12 -25.38
C ALA A 205 -11.76 4.83 -24.16
N LEU A 206 -12.73 3.92 -24.29
CA LEU A 206 -13.60 3.50 -23.19
C LEU A 206 -12.80 2.88 -22.04
N THR A 207 -11.85 2.00 -22.33
CA THR A 207 -10.99 1.38 -21.31
C THR A 207 -10.16 2.44 -20.59
N THR A 208 -9.58 3.39 -21.34
CA THR A 208 -8.75 4.46 -20.79
C THR A 208 -9.55 5.37 -19.85
N LEU A 209 -10.72 5.83 -20.29
CA LEU A 209 -11.54 6.77 -19.52
C LEU A 209 -12.26 6.10 -18.34
N SER A 210 -12.66 4.83 -18.49
CA SER A 210 -13.48 4.15 -17.47
C SER A 210 -12.68 3.33 -16.45
N ILE A 211 -11.41 3.01 -16.73
CA ILE A 211 -10.57 2.18 -15.87
C ILE A 211 -9.20 2.82 -15.66
N THR A 212 -8.43 3.06 -16.72
CA THR A 212 -7.02 3.45 -16.61
C THR A 212 -6.84 4.81 -15.92
N GLN A 213 -7.61 5.83 -16.32
CA GLN A 213 -7.48 7.18 -15.78
C GLN A 213 -7.91 7.28 -14.30
N PRO A 214 -9.07 6.73 -13.86
CA PRO A 214 -9.40 6.67 -12.43
C PRO A 214 -8.33 5.95 -11.59
N LEU A 215 -7.75 4.87 -12.09
CA LEU A 215 -6.69 4.14 -11.39
C LEU A 215 -5.39 4.94 -11.30
N ALA A 216 -5.03 5.67 -12.36
CA ALA A 216 -3.90 6.59 -12.35
C ALA A 216 -4.08 7.73 -11.33
N ASN A 217 -5.29 8.31 -11.25
CA ASN A 217 -5.62 9.35 -10.26
C ASN A 217 -5.53 8.81 -8.82
N LEU A 218 -6.06 7.61 -8.56
CA LEU A 218 -5.94 6.95 -7.26
C LEU A 218 -4.47 6.72 -6.88
N THR A 219 -3.67 6.25 -7.84
CA THR A 219 -2.22 6.02 -7.64
C THR A 219 -1.48 7.32 -7.36
N ALA A 220 -1.82 8.41 -8.05
CA ALA A 220 -1.25 9.73 -7.82
C ALA A 220 -1.61 10.27 -6.42
N ALA A 221 -2.86 10.11 -5.99
CA ALA A 221 -3.29 10.48 -4.63
C ALA A 221 -2.53 9.67 -3.57
N ALA A 222 -2.41 8.36 -3.76
CA ALA A 222 -1.64 7.49 -2.86
C ALA A 222 -0.16 7.87 -2.78
N ARG A 223 0.44 8.26 -3.90
CA ARG A 223 1.82 8.76 -3.94
C ARG A 223 1.98 10.06 -3.15
N ALA A 224 1.06 11.01 -3.32
CA ALA A 224 1.10 12.28 -2.58
C ALA A 224 0.97 12.07 -1.06
N ILE A 225 0.06 11.19 -0.63
CA ILE A 225 -0.10 10.83 0.79
C ILE A 225 1.17 10.19 1.35
N ARG A 226 1.80 9.28 0.60
CA ARG A 226 3.08 8.68 0.98
C ARG A 226 4.21 9.71 1.10
N GLU A 227 4.18 10.74 0.27
CA GLU A 227 5.14 11.86 0.30
C GLU A 227 4.82 12.89 1.41
N GLY A 228 3.74 12.69 2.18
CA GLY A 228 3.37 13.48 3.36
C GLY A 228 2.20 14.46 3.14
N ASP A 229 1.70 14.60 1.91
CA ASP A 229 0.55 15.45 1.61
C ASP A 229 -0.76 14.70 1.89
N LEU A 230 -1.17 14.71 3.16
CA LEU A 230 -2.44 14.13 3.62
C LEU A 230 -3.67 14.96 3.24
N SER A 231 -3.51 16.11 2.58
CA SER A 231 -4.65 16.92 2.10
C SER A 231 -5.24 16.37 0.81
N LYS A 232 -4.45 15.60 0.05
CA LYS A 232 -4.92 15.00 -1.21
C LYS A 232 -5.98 13.93 -0.94
N ARG A 233 -6.92 13.85 -1.87
CA ARG A 233 -8.01 12.87 -1.89
C ARG A 233 -8.08 12.28 -3.29
N ALA A 234 -8.42 11.00 -3.35
CA ALA A 234 -8.72 10.34 -4.60
C ALA A 234 -10.10 10.80 -5.10
N GLU A 235 -10.17 11.21 -6.37
CA GLU A 235 -11.45 11.61 -6.98
C GLU A 235 -12.36 10.40 -7.18
N VAL A 236 -13.59 10.49 -6.66
CA VAL A 236 -14.61 9.45 -6.81
C VAL A 236 -15.42 9.74 -8.08
N THR A 237 -14.95 9.25 -9.22
CA THR A 237 -15.55 9.51 -10.55
C THR A 237 -16.63 8.49 -10.94
N SER A 238 -16.64 7.32 -10.30
CA SER A 238 -17.53 6.20 -10.63
C SER A 238 -18.30 5.70 -9.40
N ARG A 239 -19.39 4.96 -9.64
CA ARG A 239 -20.23 4.28 -8.62
C ARG A 239 -20.13 2.76 -8.77
N ASP A 240 -18.92 2.29 -9.00
CA ASP A 240 -18.53 0.88 -9.16
C ASP A 240 -17.40 0.56 -8.16
N GLU A 241 -16.73 -0.57 -8.34
CA GLU A 241 -15.65 -1.01 -7.45
C GLU A 241 -14.47 -0.03 -7.39
N LEU A 242 -14.19 0.76 -8.45
CA LEU A 242 -13.16 1.81 -8.39
C LEU A 242 -13.63 2.99 -7.54
N GLY A 243 -14.92 3.34 -7.64
CA GLY A 243 -15.53 4.35 -6.78
C GLY A 243 -15.49 3.97 -5.31
N ASP A 244 -15.87 2.73 -4.99
CA ASP A 244 -15.86 2.19 -3.63
C ASP A 244 -14.43 2.12 -3.07
N LEU A 245 -13.45 1.77 -3.90
CA LEU A 245 -12.03 1.78 -3.53
C LEU A 245 -11.53 3.19 -3.26
N ALA A 246 -11.85 4.17 -4.12
CA ALA A 246 -11.48 5.57 -3.92
C ALA A 246 -12.10 6.14 -2.64
N GLN A 247 -13.36 5.79 -2.33
CA GLN A 247 -14.01 6.19 -1.09
C GLN A 247 -13.33 5.55 0.13
N SER A 248 -13.05 4.24 0.08
CA SER A 248 -12.35 3.54 1.16
C SER A 248 -10.96 4.13 1.40
N PHE A 249 -10.26 4.48 0.33
CA PHE A 249 -8.96 5.15 0.38
C PHE A 249 -9.04 6.53 1.04
N ASN A 250 -10.06 7.34 0.70
CA ASN A 250 -10.29 8.63 1.34
C ASN A 250 -10.60 8.48 2.84
N ASN A 251 -11.42 7.50 3.23
CA ASN A 251 -11.73 7.22 4.63
C ASN A 251 -10.47 6.83 5.43
N MET A 252 -9.58 5.99 4.85
CA MET A 252 -8.29 5.65 5.49
C MET A 252 -7.40 6.89 5.66
N THR A 253 -7.37 7.77 4.66
CA THR A 253 -6.58 9.01 4.73
C THR A 253 -7.11 9.96 5.80
N GLU A 254 -8.43 10.07 5.94
CA GLU A 254 -9.07 10.84 7.00
C GLU A 254 -8.72 10.28 8.38
N GLN A 255 -8.84 8.96 8.58
CA GLN A 255 -8.44 8.31 9.83
C GLN A 255 -6.96 8.53 10.17
N LEU A 256 -6.08 8.49 9.17
CA LEU A 256 -4.65 8.74 9.34
C LEU A 256 -4.40 10.19 9.78
N GLN A 257 -5.07 11.16 9.14
CA GLN A 257 -4.97 12.58 9.47
C GLN A 257 -5.44 12.84 10.91
N THR A 258 -6.59 12.29 11.32
CA THR A 258 -7.09 12.39 12.70
C THR A 258 -6.13 11.77 13.72
N SER A 259 -5.54 10.62 13.38
CA SER A 259 -4.61 9.92 14.27
C SER A 259 -3.33 10.71 14.49
N ILE A 260 -2.77 11.32 13.43
CA ILE A 260 -1.57 12.16 13.53
C ILE A 260 -1.86 13.39 14.40
N SER A 261 -2.94 14.13 14.13
CA SER A 261 -3.29 15.31 14.93
C SER A 261 -3.55 14.96 16.40
N SER A 262 -4.19 13.82 16.67
CA SER A 262 -4.37 13.31 18.04
C SER A 262 -3.03 13.02 18.72
N LEU A 263 -2.11 12.37 18.01
CA LEU A 263 -0.78 12.02 18.54
C LEU A 263 0.05 13.28 18.80
N GLU A 264 0.06 14.24 17.89
CA GLU A 264 0.71 15.54 18.05
C GLU A 264 0.22 16.26 19.31
N SER A 265 -1.10 16.31 19.52
CA SER A 265 -1.70 16.91 20.72
C SER A 265 -1.24 16.21 22.00
N ARG A 266 -1.20 14.87 22.02
CA ARG A 266 -0.72 14.08 23.16
C ARG A 266 0.76 14.30 23.43
N VAL A 267 1.60 14.31 22.38
CA VAL A 267 3.04 14.59 22.51
C VAL A 267 3.24 15.98 23.07
N GLN A 268 2.53 16.99 22.57
CA GLN A 268 2.65 18.36 23.04
C GLN A 268 2.25 18.52 24.51
N SER A 269 1.15 17.88 24.94
CA SER A 269 0.76 17.85 26.36
C SER A 269 1.85 17.22 27.22
N ARG A 270 2.38 16.06 26.81
CA ARG A 270 3.41 15.36 27.58
C ARG A 270 4.72 16.14 27.67
N THR A 271 5.12 16.83 26.59
CA THR A 271 6.28 17.72 26.59
C THR A 271 6.10 18.86 27.60
N ARG A 272 4.92 19.50 27.62
CA ARG A 272 4.61 20.58 28.56
C ARG A 272 4.65 20.10 30.02
N ASP A 273 4.13 18.90 30.30
CA ASP A 273 4.19 18.31 31.65
C ASP A 273 5.64 18.06 32.09
N LEU A 274 6.48 17.54 31.19
CA LEU A 274 7.90 17.29 31.47
C LEU A 274 8.69 18.60 31.68
N GLU A 275 8.43 19.63 30.88
CA GLU A 275 9.04 20.96 31.06
C GLU A 275 8.72 21.55 32.44
N ALA A 276 7.48 21.40 32.92
CA ALA A 276 7.09 21.84 34.25
C ALA A 276 7.87 21.11 35.36
N VAL A 277 8.07 19.80 35.20
CA VAL A 277 8.88 18.99 36.14
C VAL A 277 10.35 19.43 36.13
N PHE A 278 10.94 19.63 34.96
CA PHE A 278 12.32 20.08 34.84
C PHE A 278 12.55 21.48 35.42
N ALA A 279 11.60 22.41 35.24
CA ALA A 279 11.68 23.73 35.82
C ALA A 279 11.79 23.69 37.35
N VAL A 280 10.95 22.87 38.01
CA VAL A 280 10.99 22.66 39.47
C VAL A 280 12.36 22.11 39.91
N ASN A 281 12.93 21.18 39.15
CA ASN A 281 14.21 20.56 39.47
C ASN A 281 15.41 21.50 39.40
N SER A 282 15.40 22.44 38.45
CA SER A 282 16.51 23.40 38.30
C SER A 282 16.63 24.38 39.48
N GLN A 283 15.52 24.67 40.15
CA GLN A 283 15.46 25.65 41.24
C GLN A 283 15.80 25.03 42.61
N ILE A 284 15.60 23.71 42.76
CA ILE A 284 15.91 22.96 43.98
C ILE A 284 17.43 22.79 44.20
N GLY A 285 18.24 22.76 43.13
CA GLY A 285 19.67 22.47 43.22
C GLY A 285 20.58 23.61 43.70
N THR A 286 20.06 24.83 43.86
CA THR A 286 20.88 26.04 44.11
C THR A 286 20.76 26.62 45.52
N LEU A 287 19.84 26.10 46.34
CA LEU A 287 19.56 26.61 47.69
C LEU A 287 20.29 25.76 48.73
N LEU A 288 21.34 26.33 49.34
CA LEU A 288 22.17 25.70 50.37
C LEU A 288 21.61 25.88 51.80
N GLU A 289 20.57 26.71 51.96
CA GLU A 289 19.89 26.94 53.25
C GLU A 289 18.60 26.12 53.29
N VAL A 290 18.55 25.15 54.21
CA VAL A 290 17.45 24.18 54.33
C VAL A 290 16.08 24.87 54.47
N ASP A 291 15.96 25.85 55.38
CA ASP A 291 14.68 26.52 55.62
C ASP A 291 14.18 27.28 54.39
N ARG A 292 15.10 27.94 53.67
CA ARG A 292 14.79 28.68 52.44
C ARG A 292 14.41 27.75 51.30
N LEU A 293 15.12 26.63 51.14
CA LEU A 293 14.80 25.60 50.16
C LEU A 293 13.38 25.07 50.38
N LEU A 294 13.04 24.69 51.61
CA LEU A 294 11.73 24.12 51.93
C LEU A 294 10.60 25.14 51.71
N GLN A 295 10.83 26.42 52.03
CA GLN A 295 9.88 27.50 51.78
C GLN A 295 9.64 27.72 50.28
N ASP A 296 10.71 27.88 49.50
CA ASP A 296 10.63 28.14 48.06
C ASP A 296 9.95 26.98 47.33
N VAL A 297 10.25 25.73 47.71
CA VAL A 297 9.59 24.53 47.18
C VAL A 297 8.10 24.52 47.50
N SER A 298 7.72 24.82 48.75
CA SER A 298 6.32 24.83 49.17
C SER A 298 5.51 25.87 48.38
N ASP A 299 6.05 27.09 48.26
CA ASP A 299 5.42 28.17 47.48
C ASP A 299 5.31 27.80 45.98
N LEU A 300 6.37 27.24 45.40
CA LEU A 300 6.38 26.82 43.99
C LEU A 300 5.37 25.69 43.71
N ILE A 301 5.28 24.68 44.58
CA ILE A 301 4.31 23.60 44.44
C ILE A 301 2.89 24.15 44.51
N LYS A 302 2.61 25.03 45.46
CA LYS A 302 1.28 25.67 45.57
C LYS A 302 0.90 26.41 44.29
N GLU A 303 1.79 27.27 43.79
CA GLU A 303 1.51 28.11 42.62
C GLU A 303 1.39 27.30 41.32
N ARG A 304 2.31 26.36 41.06
CA ARG A 304 2.35 25.59 39.81
C ARG A 304 1.20 24.62 39.66
N PHE A 305 0.73 24.05 40.78
CA PHE A 305 -0.34 23.07 40.79
C PHE A 305 -1.69 23.67 41.20
N ASN A 306 -1.77 24.99 41.40
CA ASN A 306 -2.98 25.72 41.80
C ASN A 306 -3.67 25.09 43.03
N LEU A 307 -2.87 24.80 44.06
CA LEU A 307 -3.32 24.11 45.26
C LEU A 307 -3.84 25.09 46.31
N TYR A 308 -4.73 24.61 47.19
CA TYR A 308 -5.19 25.40 48.33
C TYR A 308 -4.02 25.66 49.29
N HIS A 309 -3.30 24.61 49.69
CA HIS A 309 -2.07 24.70 50.48
C HIS A 309 -1.03 23.63 50.11
N ALA A 310 0.23 23.94 50.38
CA ALA A 310 1.35 23.02 50.32
C ALA A 310 2.26 23.27 51.54
N HIS A 311 2.62 22.21 52.24
CA HIS A 311 3.37 22.24 53.49
C HIS A 311 4.47 21.17 53.47
N ILE A 312 5.56 21.43 54.18
CA ILE A 312 6.59 20.43 54.42
C ILE A 312 6.78 20.28 55.92
N PHE A 313 6.55 19.06 56.38
CA PHE A 313 6.84 18.63 57.74
C PHE A 313 8.18 17.91 57.78
N MET A 314 9.07 18.31 58.67
CA MET A 314 10.34 17.62 58.93
C MET A 314 10.17 16.61 60.05
N PHE A 315 10.79 15.45 59.90
CA PHE A 315 10.78 14.42 60.93
C PHE A 315 11.89 14.69 61.96
N ASP A 316 11.48 14.82 63.22
CA ASP A 316 12.35 14.89 64.38
C ASP A 316 12.44 13.51 65.06
N PRO A 317 13.62 12.85 65.02
CA PRO A 317 13.83 11.55 65.66
C PRO A 317 13.80 11.57 67.18
N GLU A 318 14.11 12.69 67.83
CA GLU A 318 14.16 12.77 69.30
C GLU A 318 12.75 12.83 69.90
N GLU A 319 11.87 13.58 69.25
CA GLU A 319 10.48 13.79 69.68
C GLU A 319 9.49 12.80 69.06
N ASP A 320 9.94 11.93 68.14
CA ASP A 320 9.11 11.06 67.29
C ASP A 320 7.91 11.82 66.67
N ALA A 321 8.23 12.97 66.06
CA ALA A 321 7.23 13.94 65.62
C ALA A 321 7.57 14.57 64.26
N LEU A 322 6.54 15.04 63.59
CA LEU A 322 6.59 15.80 62.35
C LEU A 322 6.37 17.28 62.68
N ILE A 323 7.39 18.10 62.47
CA ILE A 323 7.40 19.53 62.77
C ILE A 323 7.12 20.27 61.46
N LEU A 324 6.15 21.17 61.44
CA LEU A 324 5.89 22.00 60.27
C LEU A 324 7.03 23.01 60.10
N THR A 325 7.88 22.81 59.08
CA THR A 325 9.08 23.62 58.87
C THR A 325 8.89 24.63 57.74
N ALA A 326 8.06 24.30 56.74
CA ALA A 326 7.72 25.24 55.67
C ALA A 326 6.25 25.14 55.29
N GLY A 327 5.67 26.28 54.93
CA GLY A 327 4.30 26.31 54.44
C GLY A 327 4.04 27.44 53.46
N ALA A 328 3.27 27.13 52.42
CA ALA A 328 3.06 28.02 51.29
C ALA A 328 2.10 29.18 51.61
N GLY A 329 2.47 30.37 51.15
CA GLY A 329 1.72 31.61 51.33
C GLY A 329 1.69 32.11 52.78
N HIS A 330 0.85 33.12 53.03
CA HIS A 330 0.78 33.79 54.34
C HIS A 330 0.35 32.86 55.47
N VAL A 331 -0.72 32.08 55.25
CA VAL A 331 -1.26 31.16 56.27
C VAL A 331 -0.26 30.05 56.60
N GLY A 332 0.42 29.48 55.60
CA GLY A 332 1.43 28.44 55.84
C GLY A 332 2.60 28.95 56.68
N ARG A 333 3.11 30.16 56.37
CA ARG A 333 4.16 30.81 57.18
C ARG A 333 3.72 31.13 58.62
N GLN A 334 2.45 31.51 58.80
CA GLN A 334 1.90 31.71 60.14
C GLN A 334 1.88 30.40 60.93
N MET A 335 1.43 29.30 60.32
CA MET A 335 1.37 27.99 60.96
C MET A 335 2.77 27.44 61.35
N VAL A 336 3.81 27.75 60.56
CA VAL A 336 5.20 27.45 60.93
C VAL A 336 5.60 28.22 62.19
N THR A 337 5.26 29.51 62.27
CA THR A 337 5.58 30.37 63.43
C THR A 337 4.85 29.92 64.70
N GLU A 338 3.65 29.35 64.57
CA GLU A 338 2.88 28.76 65.66
C GLU A 338 3.47 27.42 66.17
N GLY A 339 4.51 26.88 65.52
CA GLY A 339 5.21 25.68 65.97
C GLY A 339 4.36 24.41 65.86
N ARG A 340 3.63 24.23 64.77
CA ARG A 340 2.76 23.06 64.58
C ARG A 340 3.55 21.76 64.58
N ILE A 341 3.17 20.83 65.46
CA ILE A 341 3.77 19.50 65.59
C ILE A 341 2.69 18.42 65.46
N ILE A 342 3.01 17.32 64.78
CA ILE A 342 2.16 16.13 64.63
C ILE A 342 2.96 14.90 65.07
N LYS A 343 2.55 14.20 66.13
CA LYS A 343 3.22 12.96 66.55
C LYS A 343 3.08 11.88 65.46
N VAL A 344 4.15 11.15 65.17
CA VAL A 344 4.16 10.14 64.08
C VAL A 344 3.19 9.01 64.34
N ASN A 345 2.93 8.67 65.60
CA ASN A 345 1.95 7.65 65.98
C ASN A 345 0.49 8.14 65.98
N SER A 346 0.21 9.41 65.63
CA SER A 346 -1.15 9.94 65.63
C SER A 346 -2.04 9.13 64.67
N PRO A 347 -3.12 8.50 65.16
CA PRO A 347 -4.03 7.76 64.30
C PRO A 347 -4.85 8.69 63.40
N ARG A 348 -4.98 9.96 63.80
CA ARG A 348 -5.71 11.02 63.07
C ARG A 348 -4.71 12.00 62.48
N SER A 349 -4.04 11.58 61.40
CA SER A 349 -3.32 12.47 60.48
C SER A 349 -2.89 11.70 59.22
N ILE A 350 -3.23 12.24 58.05
CA ILE A 350 -2.82 11.70 56.75
C ILE A 350 -1.30 11.85 56.57
N VAL A 351 -0.74 13.01 56.95
CA VAL A 351 0.71 13.25 57.04
C VAL A 351 1.43 12.22 57.91
N ALA A 352 0.92 11.94 59.13
CA ALA A 352 1.52 10.93 60.00
C ALA A 352 1.39 9.51 59.41
N ARG A 353 0.29 9.20 58.71
CA ARG A 353 0.13 7.92 58.01
C ARG A 353 1.17 7.77 56.89
N ALA A 354 1.40 8.80 56.08
CA ALA A 354 2.42 8.78 55.04
C ALA A 354 3.81 8.55 55.64
N ALA A 355 4.11 9.18 56.77
CA ALA A 355 5.37 8.98 57.49
C ALA A 355 5.56 7.53 57.98
N ARG A 356 4.54 6.97 58.65
CA ARG A 356 4.59 5.59 59.17
C ARG A 356 4.68 4.54 58.07
N THR A 357 3.87 4.70 57.03
CA THR A 357 3.76 3.72 55.93
C THR A 357 4.87 3.86 54.89
N ARG A 358 5.54 5.02 54.86
CA ARG A 358 6.57 5.38 53.85
C ARG A 358 6.04 5.26 52.42
N LYS A 359 4.75 5.52 52.23
CA LYS A 359 4.06 5.53 50.93
C LYS A 359 3.27 6.81 50.81
N GLY A 360 3.12 7.31 49.57
CA GLY A 360 2.20 8.39 49.29
C GLY A 360 0.76 7.99 49.64
N VAL A 361 0.01 8.94 50.17
CA VAL A 361 -1.35 8.75 50.64
C VAL A 361 -2.23 9.82 50.02
N VAL A 362 -3.36 9.41 49.45
CA VAL A 362 -4.38 10.32 48.91
C VAL A 362 -5.69 10.10 49.65
N VAL A 363 -6.32 11.20 50.07
CA VAL A 363 -7.70 11.23 50.58
C VAL A 363 -8.47 12.27 49.79
N ASN A 364 -9.39 11.79 48.96
CA ASN A 364 -10.13 12.62 48.01
C ASN A 364 -11.42 13.24 48.60
N ASP A 365 -11.84 12.78 49.78
CA ASP A 365 -12.84 13.44 50.62
C ASP A 365 -12.40 13.35 52.09
N VAL A 366 -11.91 14.45 52.65
CA VAL A 366 -11.46 14.50 54.05
C VAL A 366 -12.61 14.56 55.05
N THR A 367 -13.83 14.86 54.61
CA THR A 367 -15.01 14.95 55.49
C THR A 367 -15.51 13.57 55.91
N GLU A 368 -15.23 12.56 55.09
CA GLU A 368 -15.55 11.15 55.37
C GLU A 368 -14.37 10.37 55.96
N ALA A 369 -13.18 10.99 56.04
CA ALA A 369 -11.95 10.32 56.47
C ALA A 369 -11.73 10.44 57.99
N PRO A 370 -11.86 9.35 58.77
CA PRO A 370 -11.64 9.40 60.23
C PRO A 370 -10.20 9.76 60.60
N GLU A 371 -9.24 9.49 59.71
CA GLU A 371 -7.83 9.85 59.85
C GLU A 371 -7.50 11.32 59.56
N PHE A 372 -8.45 12.15 59.10
CA PHE A 372 -8.18 13.56 58.83
C PHE A 372 -7.94 14.36 60.11
N LEU A 373 -6.95 15.25 60.08
CA LEU A 373 -6.60 16.15 61.17
C LEU A 373 -6.91 17.60 60.76
N PRO A 374 -8.08 18.16 61.12
CA PRO A 374 -8.43 19.51 60.72
C PRO A 374 -7.52 20.55 61.38
N HIS A 375 -7.28 21.65 60.66
CA HIS A 375 -6.58 22.83 61.18
C HIS A 375 -7.49 24.07 61.10
N PRO A 376 -7.64 24.87 62.17
CA PRO A 376 -8.52 26.05 62.16
C PRO A 376 -8.21 27.05 61.05
N SER A 377 -6.93 27.22 60.70
CA SER A 377 -6.49 28.12 59.63
C SER A 377 -6.76 27.58 58.22
N LEU A 378 -7.13 26.30 58.09
CA LEU A 378 -7.43 25.61 56.82
C LEU A 378 -8.85 25.02 56.82
N PRO A 379 -9.91 25.84 56.99
CA PRO A 379 -11.27 25.33 57.16
C PRO A 379 -11.87 24.71 55.89
N ASN A 380 -11.30 25.02 54.72
CA ASN A 380 -11.87 24.64 53.42
C ASN A 380 -11.19 23.42 52.79
N THR A 381 -10.32 22.71 53.49
CA THR A 381 -9.69 21.50 52.95
C THR A 381 -10.73 20.43 52.68
N ARG A 382 -10.78 19.94 51.44
CA ARG A 382 -11.72 18.90 50.99
C ARG A 382 -11.03 17.64 50.50
N SER A 383 -9.81 17.76 49.98
CA SER A 383 -8.94 16.64 49.67
C SER A 383 -7.50 16.93 50.11
N GLU A 384 -6.76 15.89 50.48
CA GLU A 384 -5.39 15.97 51.00
C GLU A 384 -4.55 14.84 50.41
N LEU A 385 -3.30 15.14 50.05
CA LEU A 385 -2.30 14.21 49.59
C LEU A 385 -1.01 14.43 50.39
N ALA A 386 -0.50 13.36 50.98
CA ALA A 386 0.76 13.36 51.70
C ALA A 386 1.77 12.42 51.03
N ALA A 387 2.93 12.95 50.66
CA ALA A 387 4.03 12.21 50.04
C ALA A 387 5.28 12.23 50.95
N PRO A 388 5.85 11.08 51.33
CA PRO A 388 6.97 11.04 52.26
C PRO A 388 8.27 11.51 51.58
N LEU A 389 9.05 12.34 52.29
CA LEU A 389 10.38 12.74 51.89
C LEU A 389 11.38 11.68 52.35
N ILE A 390 11.81 10.80 51.44
CA ILE A 390 12.69 9.68 51.76
C ILE A 390 14.00 9.82 51.00
N ALA A 391 15.12 9.82 51.73
CA ALA A 391 16.45 9.77 51.16
C ALA A 391 17.29 8.68 51.84
N ARG A 392 18.01 7.88 51.05
CA ARG A 392 18.91 6.81 51.54
C ARG A 392 18.22 5.88 52.56
N GLY A 393 16.95 5.55 52.30
CA GLY A 393 16.13 4.67 53.14
C GLY A 393 15.63 5.28 54.46
N ARG A 394 15.90 6.56 54.72
CA ARG A 394 15.44 7.27 55.93
C ARG A 394 14.36 8.27 55.55
N ILE A 395 13.35 8.37 56.41
CA ILE A 395 12.35 9.43 56.32
C ILE A 395 12.97 10.72 56.87
N LEU A 396 12.94 11.77 56.06
CA LEU A 396 13.38 13.12 56.44
C LEU A 396 12.17 14.00 56.78
N GLY A 397 11.00 13.67 56.27
CA GLY A 397 9.80 14.48 56.42
C GLY A 397 8.64 14.00 55.54
N VAL A 398 7.64 14.85 55.36
CA VAL A 398 6.46 14.62 54.52
C VAL A 398 6.08 15.93 53.82
N LEU A 399 5.90 15.86 52.50
CA LEU A 399 5.23 16.88 51.71
C LEU A 399 3.72 16.66 51.82
N ASP A 400 3.01 17.69 52.27
CA ASP A 400 1.56 17.70 52.41
C ASP A 400 0.97 18.73 51.46
N VAL A 401 -0.02 18.34 50.66
CA VAL A 401 -0.74 19.24 49.76
C VAL A 401 -2.24 19.07 49.90
N GLN A 402 -2.96 20.18 49.87
CA GLN A 402 -4.38 20.25 50.16
C GLN A 402 -5.11 21.01 49.06
N SER A 403 -6.34 20.59 48.77
CA SER A 403 -7.24 21.26 47.84
C SER A 403 -8.60 21.54 48.48
N SER A 404 -9.23 22.63 48.06
CA SER A 404 -10.61 22.98 48.41
C SER A 404 -11.66 22.21 47.60
N ASP A 405 -11.22 21.41 46.63
CA ASP A 405 -12.08 20.60 45.79
C ASP A 405 -12.08 19.13 46.25
N LEU A 406 -13.22 18.45 46.08
CA LEU A 406 -13.30 16.99 46.21
C LEU A 406 -12.65 16.30 45.02
N ASN A 407 -12.10 15.10 45.24
CA ASN A 407 -11.53 14.27 44.17
C ASN A 407 -10.45 14.97 43.32
N HIS A 408 -9.74 15.92 43.93
CA HIS A 408 -8.74 16.71 43.21
C HIS A 408 -7.49 15.90 42.83
N PHE A 409 -7.13 14.88 43.61
CA PHE A 409 -5.87 14.15 43.43
C PHE A 409 -6.08 12.82 42.72
N SER A 410 -5.47 12.69 41.54
CA SER A 410 -5.43 11.45 40.75
C SER A 410 -4.20 10.59 41.08
N ALA A 411 -4.17 9.35 40.58
CA ALA A 411 -2.98 8.49 40.68
C ALA A 411 -1.74 9.09 39.96
N ASP A 412 -1.96 9.80 38.86
CA ASP A 412 -0.89 10.50 38.14
C ASP A 412 -0.35 11.68 38.97
N THR A 413 -1.24 12.41 39.64
CA THR A 413 -0.86 13.50 40.57
C THR A 413 -0.08 12.97 41.76
N LEU A 414 -0.48 11.82 42.32
CA LEU A 414 0.29 11.14 43.38
C LEU A 414 1.70 10.78 42.93
N SER A 415 1.83 10.14 41.77
CA SER A 415 3.13 9.74 41.21
C SER A 415 4.03 10.96 41.00
N LEU A 416 3.45 12.08 40.57
CA LEU A 416 4.17 13.34 40.39
C LEU A 416 4.60 13.95 41.73
N MET A 417 3.73 13.99 42.73
CA MET A 417 4.06 14.50 44.07
C MET A 417 5.11 13.62 44.77
N GLU A 418 5.05 12.30 44.61
CA GLU A 418 6.10 11.38 45.11
C GLU A 418 7.45 11.63 44.44
N LEU A 419 7.47 11.90 43.13
CA LEU A 419 8.69 12.26 42.42
C LEU A 419 9.30 13.56 42.95
N LEU A 420 8.46 14.60 43.10
CA LEU A 420 8.88 15.89 43.68
C LEU A 420 9.38 15.71 45.12
N ALA A 421 8.64 14.98 45.95
CA ALA A 421 9.01 14.63 47.32
C ALA A 421 10.38 13.91 47.37
N SER A 422 10.62 12.96 46.46
CA SER A 422 11.92 12.28 46.36
C SER A 422 13.05 13.24 46.02
N GLN A 423 12.82 14.22 45.14
CA GLN A 423 13.85 15.21 44.77
C GLN A 423 14.13 16.20 45.90
N VAL A 424 13.10 16.67 46.58
CA VAL A 424 13.22 17.50 47.77
C VAL A 424 13.99 16.76 48.86
N ALA A 425 13.70 15.46 49.07
CA ALA A 425 14.42 14.64 50.03
C ALA A 425 15.92 14.50 49.70
N VAL A 426 16.27 14.33 48.42
CA VAL A 426 17.68 14.27 47.98
C VAL A 426 18.37 15.61 48.21
N ALA A 427 17.73 16.72 47.83
CA ALA A 427 18.29 18.06 48.01
C ALA A 427 18.50 18.40 49.49
N LEU A 428 17.51 18.09 50.33
CA LEU A 428 17.57 18.21 51.78
C LEU A 428 18.70 17.36 52.37
N SER A 429 18.80 16.10 51.97
CA SER A 429 19.90 15.22 52.41
C SER A 429 21.27 15.79 52.05
N ASN A 430 21.41 16.41 50.87
CA ASN A 430 22.66 17.03 50.45
C ASN A 430 22.96 18.32 51.22
N ALA A 431 21.95 19.18 51.44
CA ALA A 431 22.09 20.41 52.21
C ALA A 431 22.49 20.13 53.67
N THR A 432 21.85 19.16 54.33
CA THR A 432 22.21 18.75 55.69
C THR A 432 23.63 18.17 55.76
N LEU A 433 24.04 17.34 54.79
CA LEU A 433 25.40 16.81 54.74
C LEU A 433 26.43 17.91 54.54
N TYR A 434 26.14 18.89 53.69
CA TYR A 434 27.00 20.04 53.45
C TYR A 434 27.16 20.88 54.72
N GLU A 435 26.06 21.17 55.43
CA GLU A 435 26.11 21.93 56.68
C GLU A 435 26.91 21.21 57.77
N VAL A 436 26.76 19.89 57.91
CA VAL A 436 27.56 19.08 58.83
C VAL A 436 29.04 19.10 58.46
N ALA A 437 29.36 18.97 57.17
CA ALA A 437 30.73 19.05 56.67
C ALA A 437 31.34 20.43 56.93
N GLU A 438 30.59 21.50 56.71
CA GLU A 438 31.03 22.87 56.97
C GLU A 438 31.26 23.13 58.46
N ARG A 439 30.34 22.71 59.33
CA ARG A 439 30.50 22.81 60.80
C ARG A 439 31.73 22.05 61.27
N THR A 440 31.98 20.85 60.72
CA THR A 440 33.15 20.03 61.03
C THR A 440 34.43 20.73 60.57
N SER A 441 34.48 21.21 59.33
CA SER A 441 35.62 21.96 58.78
C SER A 441 35.93 23.22 59.59
N ARG A 442 34.90 23.99 59.98
CA ARG A 442 35.06 25.17 60.86
C ARG A 442 35.66 24.76 62.20
N ARG A 443 35.17 23.68 62.81
CA ARG A 443 35.69 23.15 64.08
C ARG A 443 37.16 22.72 63.95
N GLU A 444 37.52 21.97 62.92
CA GLU A 444 38.89 21.55 62.66
C GLU A 444 39.82 22.74 62.44
N ARG A 445 39.39 23.76 61.70
CA ARG A 445 40.16 24.99 61.50
C ARG A 445 40.39 25.74 62.80
N THR A 446 39.37 25.82 63.67
CA THR A 446 39.53 26.40 65.01
C THR A 446 40.54 25.60 65.83
N ILE A 447 40.44 24.27 65.85
CA ILE A 447 41.39 23.41 66.57
C ILE A 447 42.81 23.58 66.02
N GLY A 448 42.99 23.56 64.70
CA GLY A 448 44.29 23.75 64.04
C GLY A 448 44.92 25.10 64.38
N ASN A 449 44.14 26.18 64.38
CA ASN A 449 44.61 27.51 64.78
C ASN A 449 45.06 27.56 66.24
N ILE A 450 44.34 26.88 67.15
CA ILE A 450 44.71 26.79 68.57
C ILE A 450 46.02 26.01 68.71
N THR A 451 46.12 24.83 68.08
CA THR A 451 47.32 23.99 68.11
C THR A 451 48.55 24.71 67.56
N GLN A 452 48.43 25.42 66.43
CA GLN A 452 49.53 26.19 65.85
C GLN A 452 50.04 27.26 66.81
N LYS A 453 49.14 28.03 67.44
CA LYS A 453 49.52 29.06 68.42
C LYS A 453 50.21 28.49 69.66
N ILE A 454 49.84 27.27 70.07
CA ILE A 454 50.50 26.55 71.16
C ILE A 454 51.91 26.13 70.73
N GLN A 455 52.08 25.59 69.51
CA GLN A 455 53.37 25.11 69.00
C GLN A 455 54.39 26.22 68.71
N THR A 456 53.95 27.44 68.39
CA THR A 456 54.84 28.58 68.12
C THR A 456 55.32 29.33 69.35
N ALA A 457 54.85 28.96 70.55
CA ALA A 457 55.26 29.61 71.79
C ALA A 457 56.67 29.17 72.22
N VAL A 458 57.49 30.11 72.70
CA VAL A 458 58.94 29.91 72.88
C VAL A 458 59.29 29.55 74.34
N SER A 459 58.35 29.72 75.28
CA SER A 459 58.51 29.36 76.69
C SER A 459 57.33 28.55 77.24
N ILE A 460 57.58 27.78 78.31
CA ILE A 460 56.52 27.02 79.02
C ILE A 460 55.42 27.96 79.52
N ASP A 461 55.77 29.13 80.05
CA ASP A 461 54.81 30.14 80.50
C ASP A 461 53.91 30.64 79.36
N GLU A 462 54.47 30.91 78.17
CA GLU A 462 53.69 31.33 76.99
C GLU A 462 52.78 30.22 76.49
N ILE A 463 53.24 28.96 76.49
CA ILE A 463 52.43 27.80 76.12
C ILE A 463 51.22 27.68 77.04
N LEU A 464 51.42 27.76 78.36
CA LEU A 464 50.35 27.61 79.34
C LEU A 464 49.34 28.77 79.25
N GLN A 465 49.83 30.01 79.16
CA GLN A 465 48.95 31.17 79.04
C GLN A 465 48.17 31.18 77.72
N SER A 466 48.81 30.79 76.61
CA SER A 466 48.15 30.67 75.31
C SER A 466 47.08 29.57 75.34
N THR A 467 47.42 28.41 75.91
CA THR A 467 46.50 27.26 76.04
C THR A 467 45.28 27.59 76.90
N ILE A 468 45.46 28.18 78.08
CA ILE A 468 44.36 28.61 78.97
C ILE A 468 43.41 29.57 78.24
N ARG A 469 43.97 30.56 77.55
CA ARG A 469 43.21 31.60 76.86
C ARG A 469 42.41 31.05 75.68
N GLU A 470 43.04 30.20 74.87
CA GLU A 470 42.40 29.64 73.69
C GLU A 470 41.38 28.54 74.04
N LEU A 471 41.64 27.70 75.05
CA LEU A 471 40.65 26.73 75.55
C LEU A 471 39.47 27.42 76.23
N GLY A 472 39.71 28.46 77.04
CA GLY A 472 38.65 29.27 77.64
C GLY A 472 37.72 29.89 76.60
N LYS A 473 38.28 30.43 75.51
CA LYS A 473 37.52 30.96 74.37
C LYS A 473 36.77 29.88 73.60
N ALA A 474 37.43 28.76 73.29
CA ALA A 474 36.84 27.70 72.48
C ALA A 474 35.68 26.98 73.19
N LEU A 475 35.81 26.74 74.50
CA LEU A 475 34.79 26.05 75.30
C LEU A 475 33.77 27.01 75.93
N ARG A 476 33.96 28.33 75.77
CA ARG A 476 33.10 29.39 76.33
C ARG A 476 32.93 29.27 77.85
N VAL A 477 34.01 28.93 78.56
CA VAL A 477 34.01 28.80 80.02
C VAL A 477 34.68 30.01 80.67
N PRO A 478 34.15 30.50 81.81
CA PRO A 478 34.63 31.72 82.45
C PRO A 478 35.98 31.55 83.17
N HIS A 479 36.32 30.33 83.60
CA HIS A 479 37.57 30.03 84.28
C HIS A 479 38.20 28.74 83.74
N THR A 480 39.47 28.82 83.37
CA THR A 480 40.30 27.70 82.93
C THR A 480 41.63 27.78 83.69
N ALA A 481 42.10 26.67 84.25
CA ALA A 481 43.39 26.59 84.94
C ALA A 481 44.17 25.37 84.44
N ILE A 482 45.50 25.46 84.44
CA ILE A 482 46.41 24.34 84.19
C ILE A 482 47.31 24.23 85.42
N GLU A 483 47.34 23.06 86.05
CA GLU A 483 48.22 22.75 87.16
C GLU A 483 49.37 21.87 86.67
N LEU A 484 50.60 22.33 86.86
CA LEU A 484 51.81 21.58 86.55
C LEU A 484 52.41 21.04 87.84
N ARG A 485 52.58 19.72 87.92
CA ARG A 485 53.26 19.07 89.05
C ARG A 485 54.72 18.83 88.69
N LEU A 486 55.62 19.58 89.32
CA LEU A 486 57.06 19.39 89.20
C LEU A 486 57.51 18.32 90.20
N THR A 487 58.17 17.26 89.74
CA THR A 487 58.85 16.28 90.60
C THR A 487 60.32 16.68 90.74
N GLU A 488 60.72 17.19 91.91
CA GLU A 488 62.10 17.61 92.20
C GLU A 488 63.01 16.43 92.59
N ASN A 489 64.27 16.54 92.14
CA ASN A 489 65.36 15.58 92.30
C ASN A 489 66.03 15.75 93.68
N ILE A 490 66.29 14.64 94.37
CA ILE A 490 66.88 14.55 95.72
C ILE A 490 68.35 15.04 95.71
N SER A 491 68.71 15.98 96.60
CA SER A 491 70.10 16.39 96.88
C SER A 491 70.49 15.94 98.29
N LEU A 492 71.51 15.08 98.39
CA LEU A 492 72.15 14.66 99.64
C LEU A 492 73.35 15.58 99.93
N SER A 493 73.45 16.10 101.17
CA SER A 493 74.74 16.39 101.79
C SER A 493 74.65 16.26 103.33
N PRO A 494 75.59 15.57 104.00
CA PRO A 494 75.43 15.08 105.37
C PRO A 494 76.27 15.86 106.42
N SER A 495 75.74 15.95 107.64
CA SER A 495 76.46 15.90 108.94
C SER A 495 75.40 15.99 110.04
N ASP A 496 75.06 14.84 110.63
CA ASP A 496 75.38 14.48 112.03
C ASP A 496 74.11 14.79 112.87
N GLU A 497 73.45 13.89 113.59
CA GLU A 497 73.82 12.64 114.26
C GLU A 497 72.52 11.87 114.62
N GLU A 498 72.69 10.58 114.97
CA GLU A 498 71.81 9.74 115.82
C GLU A 498 70.62 8.96 115.22
N TYR A 499 70.95 7.72 114.86
CA TYR A 499 70.51 6.43 115.46
C TYR A 499 69.06 5.92 115.40
N ASP A 500 69.03 4.59 115.15
CA ASP A 500 67.99 3.57 115.38
C ASP A 500 66.76 3.51 114.45
N VAL A 501 66.24 2.36 113.98
CA VAL A 501 66.62 0.94 113.75
C VAL A 501 65.31 0.23 113.35
N ALA A 502 65.41 -0.90 112.66
CA ALA A 502 64.38 -1.95 112.42
C ALA A 502 63.49 -1.77 111.15
N GLU A 503 63.73 -2.53 110.07
CA GLU A 503 63.33 -3.96 109.83
C GLU A 503 61.82 -4.07 109.49
N GLN A 504 61.31 -4.83 108.52
CA GLN A 504 61.72 -5.90 107.58
C GLN A 504 60.58 -5.99 106.53
N GLY A 505 60.83 -6.31 105.24
CA GLY A 505 60.56 -7.64 104.62
C GLY A 505 59.08 -7.81 104.20
N VAL A 506 58.69 -8.17 102.96
CA VAL A 506 59.29 -8.95 101.86
C VAL A 506 58.67 -8.47 100.55
#